data_AF-A0A1D6IGU0-F1
#
_entry.id   AF-A0A1D6IGU0-F1
#
_cell.length_a   1.000
_cell.length_b   1.000
_cell.length_c   1.000
_cell.angle_alpha   90.00
_cell.angle_beta   90.00
_cell.angle_gamma   90.00
#
_symmetry.space_group_name_H-M   'P 1'
#
loop_
_entity.id
_entity.type
_entity.pdbx_description
1 polymer ?
#
loop_
_entity_poly.entity_id
_entity_poly.type
_entity_poly.pdbx_seq_one_letter_code
_entity_poly.pdbx_strand_id
1 'polypeptide(L)'
;MCRYGGIYLDSDVIILKPLTSLRNSIGATNHVSGNSRFGGAVLAFEKQSPLLEECLREFYSTYDDTLVQWNGAELMTRVISNISSRADENRGHLDIKLEPFVKFYPISSTDIIRYFSEPDNMVQKAHHDAIFSRIVNDSTTFHFWNGITSALVPEPGSLVSKILNRYCLHCLDVL
;
A
#
# COMPACT_ATOMS: atom_id res chain seq x y z
N MET A 1 16.82 1.49 -2.54
CA MET A 1 16.54 0.23 -1.84
C MET A 1 17.51 -0.91 -2.22
N CYS A 2 17.76 -1.23 -3.50
CA CYS A 2 18.58 -2.40 -3.88
C CYS A 2 19.97 -2.48 -3.23
N ARG A 3 20.66 -1.34 -3.09
CA ARG A 3 22.00 -1.27 -2.51
C ARG A 3 22.04 -1.45 -0.99
N TYR A 4 21.03 -0.97 -0.27
CA TYR A 4 21.07 -0.82 1.18
C TYR A 4 19.97 -1.62 1.92
N GLY A 5 18.99 -2.15 1.18
CA GLY A 5 17.74 -2.62 1.75
C GLY A 5 16.98 -1.49 2.42
N GLY A 6 16.22 -1.85 3.46
CA GLY A 6 15.45 -0.95 4.29
C GLY A 6 13.96 -0.97 3.97
N ILE A 7 13.26 0.02 4.51
CA ILE A 7 11.83 0.23 4.28
C ILE A 7 11.67 1.53 3.50
N TYR A 8 10.97 1.45 2.38
CA TYR A 8 10.51 2.58 1.59
C TYR A 8 9.01 2.79 1.84
N LEU A 9 8.61 4.05 1.99
CA LEU A 9 7.23 4.49 2.17
C LEU A 9 6.98 5.71 1.28
N ASP A 10 5.84 5.75 0.59
CA ASP A 10 5.36 6.99 -0.04
C ASP A 10 5.01 8.04 1.04
N SER A 11 5.14 9.32 0.70
CA SER A 11 4.93 10.42 1.67
C SER A 11 3.50 10.56 2.17
N ASP A 12 2.55 9.97 1.45
CA ASP A 12 1.13 9.91 1.77
C ASP A 12 0.73 8.54 2.36
N VAL A 13 1.68 7.85 2.98
CA VAL A 13 1.45 6.68 3.82
C VAL A 13 1.61 7.08 5.28
N ILE A 14 0.69 6.61 6.12
CA ILE A 14 0.85 6.68 7.58
C ILE A 14 1.07 5.30 8.16
N ILE A 15 1.85 5.27 9.24
CA ILE A 15 2.19 4.06 9.97
C ILE A 15 1.16 3.87 11.09
N LEU A 16 0.40 2.79 11.02
CA LEU A 16 -0.61 2.43 12.04
C LEU A 16 -0.02 1.52 13.12
N LYS A 17 1.01 0.74 12.79
CA LYS A 17 1.67 -0.22 13.67
C LYS A 17 3.17 -0.27 13.41
N PRO A 18 3.99 -0.72 14.39
CA PRO A 18 5.43 -0.86 14.20
C PRO A 18 5.78 -1.70 12.96
N LEU A 19 6.69 -1.18 12.14
CA LEU A 19 7.12 -1.82 10.89
C LEU A 19 8.19 -2.90 11.10
N THR A 20 8.58 -3.17 12.35
CA THR A 20 9.66 -4.10 12.73
C THR A 20 9.41 -5.55 12.30
N SER A 21 8.16 -5.90 12.00
CA SER A 21 7.78 -7.22 11.49
C SER A 21 7.87 -7.37 9.97
N LEU A 22 8.15 -6.28 9.24
CA LEU A 22 8.26 -6.31 7.79
C LEU A 22 9.66 -6.76 7.36
N ARG A 23 9.71 -7.76 6.50
CA ARG A 23 10.95 -8.31 5.92
C ARG A 23 10.63 -8.91 4.57
N ASN A 24 11.36 -8.45 3.56
CA ASN A 24 11.13 -8.80 2.15
C ASN A 24 9.66 -8.73 1.72
N SER A 25 8.94 -7.71 2.17
CA SER A 25 7.51 -7.53 2.01
C SER A 25 7.16 -6.54 0.90
N ILE A 26 6.14 -6.89 0.12
CA ILE A 26 5.42 -5.99 -0.80
C ILE A 26 3.92 -6.26 -0.69
N GLY A 27 3.09 -5.21 -0.74
CA GLY A 27 1.64 -5.35 -0.61
C GLY A 27 0.91 -5.44 -1.94
N ALA A 28 -0.13 -6.27 -1.96
CA ALA A 28 -1.13 -6.25 -3.02
C ALA A 28 -1.97 -4.97 -2.96
N THR A 29 -2.31 -4.37 -4.11
CA THR A 29 -3.16 -3.17 -4.22
C THR A 29 -4.61 -3.48 -4.55
N ASN A 30 -4.98 -4.76 -4.67
CA ASN A 30 -6.36 -5.21 -4.85
C ASN A 30 -6.62 -6.55 -4.13
N HIS A 31 -7.90 -6.91 -4.02
CA HIS A 31 -8.38 -8.12 -3.35
C HIS A 31 -8.54 -9.34 -4.28
N VAL A 32 -8.04 -9.29 -5.52
CA VAL A 32 -8.37 -10.31 -6.53
C VAL A 32 -7.38 -11.47 -6.51
N SER A 33 -7.87 -12.66 -6.12
CA SER A 33 -7.13 -13.92 -6.22
C SER A 33 -6.83 -14.24 -7.69
N GLY A 34 -5.56 -14.54 -8.01
CA GLY A 34 -5.11 -14.87 -9.37
C GLY A 34 -4.87 -13.68 -10.31
N ASN A 35 -5.27 -12.45 -9.92
CA ASN A 35 -4.98 -11.22 -10.66
C ASN A 35 -4.58 -10.10 -9.68
N SER A 36 -3.73 -10.45 -8.73
CA SER A 36 -3.25 -9.54 -7.71
C SER A 36 -2.30 -8.52 -8.34
N ARG A 37 -2.59 -7.24 -8.13
CA ARG A 37 -1.68 -6.13 -8.47
C ARG A 37 -0.84 -5.81 -7.25
N PHE A 38 0.38 -5.33 -7.45
CA PHE A 38 1.30 -4.95 -6.38
C PHE A 38 1.68 -3.49 -6.50
N GLY A 39 1.92 -2.84 -5.36
CA GLY A 39 2.17 -1.40 -5.29
C GLY A 39 3.47 -1.06 -4.58
N GLY A 40 4.06 0.06 -5.00
CA GLY A 40 5.33 0.56 -4.47
C GLY A 40 5.23 1.40 -3.20
N ALA A 41 4.03 1.69 -2.69
CA ALA A 41 3.86 2.65 -1.60
C ALA A 41 4.44 2.17 -0.27
N VAL A 42 4.56 0.85 -0.09
CA VAL A 42 5.22 0.24 1.07
C VAL A 42 6.05 -0.94 0.58
N LEU A 43 7.36 -0.83 0.71
CA LEU A 43 8.31 -1.86 0.33
C LEU A 43 9.30 -2.06 1.47
N ALA A 44 9.52 -3.29 1.89
CA ALA A 44 10.46 -3.60 2.96
C ALA A 44 11.37 -4.73 2.50
N PHE A 45 12.61 -4.45 2.14
CA PHE A 45 13.49 -5.46 1.57
C PHE A 45 14.87 -5.41 2.20
N GLU A 46 15.48 -6.58 2.35
CA GLU A 46 16.89 -6.66 2.66
C GLU A 46 17.74 -6.17 1.48
N LYS A 47 19.01 -5.84 1.77
CA LYS A 47 19.98 -5.54 0.72
C LYS A 47 20.05 -6.72 -0.25
N GLN A 48 20.31 -6.43 -1.53
CA GLN A 48 20.44 -7.47 -2.58
C GLN A 48 19.17 -8.33 -2.74
N SER A 49 17.98 -7.76 -2.52
CA SER A 49 16.73 -8.43 -2.82
C SER A 49 16.67 -8.82 -4.31
N PRO A 50 16.49 -10.11 -4.65
CA PRO A 50 16.47 -10.50 -6.05
C PRO A 50 15.17 -10.06 -6.75
N LEU A 51 14.08 -9.77 -6.02
CA LEU A 51 12.92 -9.10 -6.59
C LEU A 51 13.29 -7.73 -7.15
N LEU A 52 13.99 -6.93 -6.35
CA LEU A 52 14.34 -5.56 -6.73
C LEU A 52 15.39 -5.54 -7.85
N GLU A 53 16.28 -6.53 -7.88
CA GLU A 53 17.22 -6.71 -8.99
C GLU A 53 16.49 -7.02 -10.30
N GLU A 54 15.53 -7.95 -10.29
CA GLU A 54 14.72 -8.27 -11.47
C GLU A 54 13.84 -7.09 -11.89
N CYS A 55 13.27 -6.33 -10.95
CA CYS A 55 12.58 -5.07 -11.26
C CYS A 55 13.51 -4.07 -11.96
N LEU A 56 14.75 -3.89 -11.50
CA LEU A 56 15.70 -2.98 -12.16
C LEU A 56 16.08 -3.47 -13.55
N ARG A 57 16.28 -4.78 -13.72
CA ARG A 57 16.60 -5.40 -15.02
C ARG A 57 15.47 -5.19 -16.01
N GLU A 58 14.23 -5.49 -15.62
CA GLU A 58 13.06 -5.31 -16.48
C GLU A 58 12.81 -3.82 -16.76
N PHE A 59 12.87 -2.94 -15.75
CA PHE A 59 12.77 -1.49 -15.92
C PHE A 59 13.74 -0.97 -16.98
N TYR A 60 15.02 -1.35 -16.91
CA TYR A 60 16.02 -0.91 -17.88
C TYR A 60 15.70 -1.34 -19.31
N SER A 61 15.13 -2.53 -19.48
CA SER A 61 14.82 -3.09 -20.81
C SER A 61 13.49 -2.62 -21.40
N THR A 62 12.54 -2.20 -20.56
CA THR A 62 11.16 -1.91 -20.96
C THR A 62 10.70 -0.49 -20.65
N TYR A 63 11.59 0.38 -20.18
CA TYR A 63 11.24 1.75 -19.79
C TYR A 63 10.41 2.47 -20.86
N ASP A 64 9.28 3.02 -20.44
CA ASP A 64 8.38 3.79 -21.30
C ASP A 64 7.78 4.95 -20.49
N ASP A 65 8.17 6.18 -20.81
CA ASP A 65 7.73 7.39 -20.10
C ASP A 65 6.32 7.85 -20.47
N THR A 66 5.71 7.25 -21.50
CA THR A 66 4.34 7.55 -21.92
C THR A 66 3.29 6.82 -21.08
N LEU A 67 3.70 5.78 -20.34
CA LEU A 67 2.82 4.91 -19.57
C LEU A 67 2.97 5.12 -18.05
N VAL A 68 1.98 5.75 -17.43
CA VAL A 68 2.01 6.22 -16.03
C VAL A 68 2.34 5.14 -14.99
N GLN A 69 1.81 3.92 -15.14
CA GLN A 69 2.01 2.84 -14.16
C GLN A 69 3.07 1.82 -14.58
N TRP A 70 3.47 1.84 -15.85
CA TRP A 70 4.25 0.80 -16.51
C TRP A 70 5.61 0.57 -15.84
N ASN A 71 6.26 1.65 -15.43
CA ASN A 71 7.57 1.65 -14.79
C ASN A 71 7.51 1.46 -13.26
N GLY A 72 6.30 1.43 -12.67
CA GLY A 72 6.07 1.41 -11.23
C GLY A 72 5.27 0.20 -10.79
N ALA A 73 4.00 0.41 -10.44
CA ALA A 73 3.13 -0.66 -9.92
C ALA A 73 2.93 -1.82 -10.92
N GLU A 74 2.82 -1.52 -12.22
CA GLU A 74 2.71 -2.58 -13.23
C GLU A 74 4.02 -3.34 -13.40
N LEU A 75 5.18 -2.68 -13.33
CA LEU A 75 6.48 -3.35 -13.31
C LEU A 75 6.56 -4.37 -12.17
N MET A 76 6.24 -3.96 -10.94
CA MET A 76 6.25 -4.87 -9.79
C MET A 76 5.31 -6.06 -10.01
N THR A 77 4.12 -5.80 -10.57
CA THR A 77 3.14 -6.85 -10.87
C THR A 77 3.67 -7.82 -11.93
N ARG A 78 4.20 -7.33 -13.05
CA ARG A 78 4.76 -8.16 -14.13
C ARG A 78 5.92 -9.03 -13.63
N VAL A 79 6.85 -8.44 -12.88
CA VAL A 79 8.01 -9.15 -12.32
C VAL A 79 7.55 -10.25 -11.37
N ILE A 80 6.64 -9.95 -10.43
CA ILE A 80 6.12 -10.95 -9.47
C ILE A 80 5.35 -12.06 -10.19
N SER A 81 4.51 -11.73 -11.18
CA SER A 81 3.78 -12.71 -11.97
C SER A 81 4.72 -13.63 -12.76
N ASN A 82 5.73 -13.06 -13.42
CA ASN A 82 6.71 -13.81 -14.21
C ASN A 82 7.56 -14.75 -13.32
N ILE A 83 7.96 -14.26 -12.15
CA ILE A 83 8.62 -15.07 -11.11
C ILE A 83 7.71 -16.22 -10.67
N SER A 84 6.45 -15.94 -10.40
CA SER A 84 5.50 -16.94 -9.89
C SER A 84 5.19 -18.01 -10.93
N SER A 85 5.13 -17.65 -12.22
CA SER A 85 4.94 -18.61 -13.32
C SER A 85 6.16 -19.51 -13.57
N ARG A 86 7.36 -19.05 -13.21
CA ARG A 86 8.61 -19.82 -13.33
C ARG A 86 8.87 -20.72 -12.12
N ALA A 87 8.12 -20.55 -11.03
CA ALA A 87 8.31 -21.28 -9.78
C ALA A 87 8.02 -22.79 -9.88
N ASP A 88 7.38 -23.25 -10.96
CA ASP A 88 7.19 -24.67 -11.27
C ASP A 88 8.48 -25.36 -11.76
N GLU A 89 9.51 -24.61 -12.22
CA GLU A 89 10.70 -25.21 -12.85
C GLU A 89 11.92 -25.33 -11.93
N ASN A 90 12.07 -24.53 -10.86
CA ASN A 90 13.15 -24.70 -9.88
C ASN A 90 12.82 -24.01 -8.55
N ARG A 91 12.58 -24.80 -7.50
CA ARG A 91 12.37 -24.34 -6.12
C ARG A 91 13.66 -23.74 -5.53
N GLY A 92 13.91 -22.47 -5.86
CA GLY A 92 14.93 -21.61 -5.25
C GLY A 92 14.29 -20.27 -4.90
N HIS A 93 13.94 -20.12 -3.63
CA HIS A 93 13.14 -19.05 -3.06
C HIS A 93 13.62 -17.64 -3.42
N LEU A 94 12.78 -16.87 -4.10
CA LEU A 94 12.73 -15.46 -3.79
C LEU A 94 12.08 -15.35 -2.41
N ASP A 95 12.88 -15.10 -1.39
CA ASP A 95 12.42 -14.76 -0.04
C ASP A 95 11.63 -13.45 -0.13
N ILE A 96 10.37 -13.53 -0.58
CA ILE A 96 9.43 -12.42 -0.72
C ILE A 96 8.14 -12.81 -0.02
N LYS A 97 7.64 -11.88 0.79
CA LYS A 97 6.34 -11.96 1.42
C LYS A 97 5.35 -11.05 0.70
N LEU A 98 4.41 -11.67 0.00
CA LEU A 98 3.27 -10.98 -0.61
C LEU A 98 2.25 -10.67 0.49
N GLU A 99 2.23 -9.44 0.96
CA GLU A 99 1.33 -9.00 2.02
C GLU A 99 -0.07 -8.72 1.45
N PRO A 100 -1.14 -9.09 2.16
CA PRO A 100 -2.50 -8.88 1.69
C PRO A 100 -2.82 -7.38 1.62
N PHE A 101 -3.73 -7.01 0.72
CA PHE A 101 -4.17 -5.64 0.51
C PHE A 101 -4.50 -4.88 1.79
N VAL A 102 -5.27 -5.51 2.70
CA VAL A 102 -5.67 -4.90 3.97
C VAL A 102 -4.48 -4.44 4.82
N LYS A 103 -3.30 -5.04 4.65
CA LYS A 103 -2.14 -4.72 5.47
C LYS A 103 -1.56 -3.34 5.17
N PHE A 104 -1.46 -2.96 3.89
CA PHE A 104 -0.85 -1.70 3.48
C PHE A 104 -1.81 -0.71 2.81
N TYR A 105 -2.84 -1.24 2.17
CA TYR A 105 -3.83 -0.50 1.40
C TYR A 105 -5.23 -0.82 1.92
N PRO A 106 -5.57 -0.56 3.19
CA PRO A 106 -6.88 -0.92 3.74
C PRO A 106 -8.11 -0.43 2.97
N ILE A 107 -7.96 0.65 2.18
CA ILE A 107 -8.98 1.22 1.31
C ILE A 107 -8.40 1.39 -0.09
N SER A 108 -9.19 1.05 -1.11
CA SER A 108 -8.77 1.09 -2.51
C SER A 108 -8.72 2.52 -3.02
N SER A 109 -7.92 2.77 -4.06
CA SER A 109 -7.90 4.05 -4.75
C SER A 109 -9.27 4.44 -5.34
N THR A 110 -10.13 3.46 -5.63
CA THR A 110 -11.48 3.69 -6.17
C THR A 110 -12.50 4.06 -5.10
N ASP A 111 -12.32 3.60 -3.86
CA ASP A 111 -13.28 3.83 -2.77
C ASP A 111 -12.85 4.95 -1.82
N ILE A 112 -11.57 5.34 -1.80
CA ILE A 112 -11.00 6.26 -0.81
C ILE A 112 -11.74 7.59 -0.68
N ILE A 113 -12.19 8.18 -1.79
CA ILE A 113 -12.90 9.47 -1.81
C ILE A 113 -14.16 9.43 -0.92
N ARG A 114 -14.88 8.30 -0.90
CA ARG A 114 -16.13 8.15 -0.12
C ARG A 114 -15.91 8.30 1.39
N TYR A 115 -14.69 8.08 1.85
CA TYR A 115 -14.34 8.09 3.28
C TYR A 115 -13.80 9.43 3.76
N PHE A 116 -13.75 10.45 2.89
CA PHE A 116 -13.46 11.84 3.24
C PHE A 116 -14.68 12.60 3.76
N SER A 117 -15.91 12.15 3.47
CA SER A 117 -17.14 12.76 3.98
C SER A 117 -17.66 12.07 5.25
N GLU A 118 -18.40 12.82 6.07
CA GLU A 118 -19.13 12.31 7.21
C GLU A 118 -20.25 11.34 6.76
N PRO A 119 -20.53 10.25 7.50
CA PRO A 119 -21.66 9.39 7.17
C PRO A 119 -23.01 10.11 7.29
N ASP A 120 -23.87 10.02 6.27
CA ASP A 120 -25.16 10.74 6.24
C ASP A 120 -26.18 10.26 7.28
N ASN A 121 -26.02 9.03 7.77
CA ASN A 121 -26.97 8.37 8.66
C ASN A 121 -26.31 7.31 9.54
N MET A 122 -27.09 6.80 10.51
CA MET A 122 -26.62 5.83 11.50
C MET A 122 -26.13 4.51 10.89
N VAL A 123 -26.69 4.07 9.75
CA VAL A 123 -26.27 2.83 9.06
C VAL A 123 -24.90 3.02 8.42
N GLN A 124 -24.73 4.12 7.68
CA GLN A 124 -23.42 4.46 7.10
C GLN A 124 -22.39 4.71 8.21
N LYS A 125 -22.77 5.34 9.32
CA LYS A 125 -21.89 5.55 10.46
C LYS A 125 -21.40 4.24 11.06
N ALA A 126 -22.31 3.29 11.30
CA ALA A 126 -21.94 1.95 11.78
C ALA A 126 -21.00 1.23 10.79
N HIS A 127 -21.22 1.39 9.48
CA HIS A 127 -20.35 0.85 8.45
C HIS A 127 -18.94 1.48 8.49
N HIS A 128 -18.84 2.80 8.56
CA HIS A 128 -17.56 3.50 8.67
C HIS A 128 -16.83 3.13 9.96
N ASP A 129 -17.54 2.99 11.08
CA ASP A 129 -16.96 2.59 12.37
C ASP A 129 -16.44 1.14 12.33
N ALA A 130 -17.13 0.24 11.62
CA ALA A 130 -16.67 -1.14 11.39
C ALA A 130 -15.39 -1.20 10.53
N ILE A 131 -15.34 -0.41 9.45
CA ILE A 131 -14.14 -0.31 8.61
C ILE A 131 -12.99 0.28 9.42
N PHE A 132 -13.21 1.38 10.14
CA PHE A 132 -12.20 1.99 11.00
C PHE A 132 -11.62 0.98 12.00
N SER A 133 -12.48 0.20 12.65
CA SER A 133 -12.06 -0.86 13.58
C SER A 133 -11.20 -1.92 12.89
N ARG A 134 -11.59 -2.38 11.70
CA ARG A 134 -10.80 -3.32 10.89
C ARG A 134 -9.43 -2.75 10.54
N ILE A 135 -9.36 -1.48 10.13
CA ILE A 135 -8.10 -0.82 9.77
C ILE A 135 -7.15 -0.77 10.96
N VAL A 136 -7.63 -0.32 12.12
CA VAL A 136 -6.82 -0.25 13.35
C VAL A 136 -6.32 -1.64 13.77
N ASN A 137 -7.16 -2.67 13.62
CA ASN A 137 -6.86 -4.02 14.09
C ASN A 137 -6.02 -4.84 13.13
N ASP A 138 -6.12 -4.64 11.82
CA ASP A 138 -5.53 -5.54 10.82
C ASP A 138 -4.44 -4.88 9.98
N SER A 139 -4.49 -3.56 9.82
CA SER A 139 -3.58 -2.83 8.94
C SER A 139 -2.29 -2.41 9.66
N THR A 140 -1.19 -2.36 8.91
CA THR A 140 0.10 -1.83 9.37
C THR A 140 0.29 -0.40 8.91
N THR A 141 -0.24 -0.07 7.73
CA THR A 141 -0.21 1.29 7.19
C THR A 141 -1.57 1.66 6.60
N PHE A 142 -1.75 2.96 6.33
CA PHE A 142 -2.86 3.49 5.56
C PHE A 142 -2.31 4.42 4.47
N HIS A 143 -2.64 4.14 3.22
CA HIS A 143 -2.21 4.93 2.06
C HIS A 143 -3.35 5.86 1.63
N PHE A 144 -3.06 7.16 1.52
CA PHE A 144 -4.05 8.19 1.24
C PHE A 144 -4.37 8.37 -0.25
N TRP A 145 -3.54 7.82 -1.15
CA TRP A 145 -3.70 7.99 -2.58
C TRP A 145 -3.72 9.47 -2.99
N ASN A 146 -2.74 10.25 -2.54
CA ASN A 146 -2.68 11.72 -2.66
C ASN A 146 -2.79 12.21 -4.11
N GLY A 147 -2.37 11.40 -5.09
CA GLY A 147 -2.62 11.70 -6.51
C GLY A 147 -4.11 11.88 -6.86
N ILE A 148 -5.01 11.27 -6.09
CA ILE A 148 -6.48 11.35 -6.23
C ILE A 148 -7.08 12.28 -5.16
N THR A 149 -6.52 12.25 -3.94
CA THR A 149 -7.13 12.89 -2.76
C THR A 149 -6.53 14.24 -2.38
N SER A 150 -5.49 14.71 -3.06
CA SER A 150 -4.74 15.94 -2.72
C SER A 150 -5.57 17.20 -2.58
N ALA A 151 -6.69 17.31 -3.30
CA ALA A 151 -7.59 18.47 -3.24
C ALA A 151 -8.68 18.34 -2.16
N LEU A 152 -8.76 17.20 -1.48
CA LEU A 152 -9.82 16.92 -0.51
C LEU A 152 -9.37 17.23 0.91
N VAL A 153 -10.25 17.86 1.67
CA VAL A 153 -10.11 18.05 3.12
C VAL A 153 -11.08 17.09 3.81
N PRO A 154 -10.62 16.14 4.64
CA PRO A 154 -11.51 15.24 5.34
C PRO A 154 -12.48 16.01 6.25
N GLU A 155 -13.79 15.79 6.08
CA GLU A 155 -14.81 16.36 6.95
C GLU A 155 -14.62 15.85 8.39
N PRO A 156 -14.91 16.68 9.42
CA PRO A 156 -14.97 16.20 10.78
C PRO A 156 -15.90 14.98 10.90
N GLY A 157 -15.45 13.93 11.59
CA GLY A 157 -16.25 12.71 11.76
C GLY A 157 -16.16 11.69 10.63
N SER A 158 -15.59 12.06 9.47
CA SER A 158 -15.27 11.13 8.38
C SER A 158 -14.28 10.04 8.84
N LEU A 159 -14.24 8.92 8.12
CA LEU A 159 -13.32 7.82 8.46
C LEU A 159 -11.86 8.27 8.32
N VAL A 160 -11.53 9.03 7.28
CA VAL A 160 -10.18 9.56 7.04
C VAL A 160 -9.79 10.55 8.14
N SER A 161 -10.69 11.44 8.56
CA SER A 161 -10.45 12.35 9.69
C SER A 161 -10.20 11.57 11.00
N LYS A 162 -10.98 10.52 11.29
CA LYS A 162 -10.75 9.64 12.45
C LYS A 162 -9.37 8.98 12.43
N ILE A 163 -8.91 8.55 11.25
CA ILE A 163 -7.58 7.97 11.08
C ILE A 163 -6.49 9.01 11.35
N LEU A 164 -6.54 10.18 10.71
CA LEU A 164 -5.56 11.26 10.91
C LEU A 164 -5.46 11.69 12.38
N ASN A 165 -6.61 11.83 13.05
CA ASN A 165 -6.69 12.25 14.45
C ASN A 165 -6.16 11.19 15.42
N ARG A 166 -6.40 9.89 15.15
CA ARG A 166 -5.91 8.80 16.01
C ARG A 166 -4.39 8.73 16.06
N TYR A 167 -3.72 8.99 14.93
CA TYR A 167 -2.25 8.93 14.82
C TYR A 167 -1.59 10.32 14.90
N CYS A 168 -2.38 11.36 15.22
CA CYS A 168 -1.93 12.68 15.62
C CYS A 168 -1.01 13.39 14.59
N LEU A 169 -1.41 13.39 13.31
CA LEU A 169 -0.68 14.14 12.26
C LEU A 169 -1.02 15.64 12.22
N HIS A 170 -2.22 15.99 12.68
CA HIS A 170 -2.72 17.37 12.80
C HIS A 170 -3.25 17.60 14.20
N CYS A 171 -2.37 17.45 15.20
CA CYS A 171 -2.68 17.90 16.55
C CYS A 171 -2.27 19.37 16.65
N LEU A 172 -3.24 20.27 16.61
CA LEU A 172 -3.03 21.53 17.31
C LEU A 172 -2.97 21.17 18.80
N ASP A 173 -1.82 21.43 19.43
CA ASP A 173 -1.71 21.46 20.88
C ASP A 173 -2.74 22.47 21.39
N VAL A 174 -3.92 21.98 21.77
CA VAL A 174 -4.84 22.76 22.59
C VAL A 174 -4.30 22.64 24.02
N LEU A 175 -3.39 23.53 24.34
CA LEU A 175 -3.01 23.90 25.72
C LEU A 175 -4.21 24.53 26.44
#